data_AF-A1T0L7-F1
#
_entry.id   AF-A1T0L7-F1
#
_cell.length_a   1.000
_cell.length_b   1.000
_cell.length_c   1.000
_cell.angle_alpha   90.00
_cell.angle_beta   90.00
_cell.angle_gamma   90.00
#
_symmetry.space_group_name_H-M   'P 1'
#
loop_
_entity.id
_entity.type
_entity.pdbx_description
1 polymer ?
#
loop_
_entity_poly.entity_id
_entity_poly.type
_entity_poly.pdbx_seq_one_letter_code
_entity_poly.pdbx_strand_id
1 'polypeptide(L)'
;MTKKEMLTIFHRTIVSDFQVACALTDLLESVRDSCLKMDGESLSCTNDKIIASIDALRKNHLKRLKIVNAFGFSQKIDKFVASLPPKINTQLSAELEKLFNILRKCEQKNNNNGQLFAGQHELISQLSKQSINIKI
;
A
#
# COMPACT_ATOMS: atom_id res chain seq x y z
N MET A 1 4.99 24.73 16.07
CA MET A 1 3.80 23.95 15.67
C MET A 1 2.93 23.73 16.89
N THR A 2 1.69 24.18 16.84
CA THR A 2 0.72 24.05 17.95
C THR A 2 0.16 22.62 18.02
N LYS A 3 -0.35 22.19 19.18
CA LYS A 3 -1.00 20.86 19.32
C LYS A 3 -2.15 20.67 18.32
N LYS A 4 -2.91 21.73 18.06
CA LYS A 4 -4.00 21.73 17.07
C LYS A 4 -3.48 21.50 15.65
N GLU A 5 -2.42 22.19 15.25
CA GLU A 5 -1.77 21.97 13.95
C GLU A 5 -1.24 20.53 13.81
N MET A 6 -0.63 19.98 14.87
CA MET A 6 -0.15 18.60 14.85
C MET A 6 -1.28 17.61 14.59
N LEU A 7 -2.43 17.79 15.26
CA LEU A 7 -3.61 16.95 15.07
C LEU A 7 -4.20 17.09 13.67
N THR A 8 -4.24 18.32 13.12
CA THR A 8 -4.68 18.55 11.74
C THR A 8 -3.76 17.87 10.73
N ILE A 9 -2.44 17.93 10.92
CA ILE A 9 -1.48 17.25 10.05
C ILE A 9 -1.65 15.73 10.16
N PHE A 10 -1.76 15.19 11.38
CA PHE A 10 -2.00 13.78 11.61
C PHE A 10 -3.25 13.29 10.87
N HIS A 11 -4.36 13.99 11.04
CA HIS A 11 -5.62 13.72 10.34
C HIS A 11 -5.45 13.73 8.82
N ARG A 12 -4.86 14.79 8.27
CA ARG A 12 -4.60 14.91 6.82
C ARG A 12 -3.76 13.77 6.27
N THR A 13 -2.78 13.27 7.03
CA THR A 13 -1.98 12.11 6.56
C THR A 13 -2.79 10.82 6.50
N ILE A 14 -3.79 10.62 7.36
CA ILE A 14 -4.66 9.44 7.30
C ILE A 14 -5.55 9.50 6.06
N VAL A 15 -6.17 10.67 5.81
CA VAL A 15 -7.00 10.88 4.63
C VAL A 15 -6.18 10.74 3.34
N SER A 16 -4.98 11.31 3.30
CA SER A 16 -4.07 11.17 2.17
C SER A 16 -3.65 9.72 1.94
N ASP A 17 -3.33 8.97 3.00
CA ASP A 17 -2.95 7.57 2.87
C ASP A 17 -4.11 6.71 2.38
N PHE A 18 -5.34 7.02 2.80
CA PHE A 18 -6.52 6.32 2.31
C PHE A 18 -6.68 6.50 0.79
N GLN A 19 -6.53 7.72 0.29
CA GLN A 19 -6.59 8.01 -1.15
C GLN A 19 -5.48 7.28 -1.93
N VAL A 20 -4.25 7.32 -1.40
CA VAL A 20 -3.11 6.61 -2.00
C VAL A 20 -3.34 5.09 -2.00
N ALA A 21 -3.88 4.52 -0.93
CA ALA A 21 -4.17 3.09 -0.85
C ALA A 21 -5.32 2.66 -1.78
N CYS A 22 -6.33 3.51 -1.99
CA CYS A 22 -7.34 3.27 -3.03
C CYS A 22 -6.69 3.22 -4.42
N ALA A 23 -5.90 4.23 -4.79
CA ALA A 23 -5.19 4.24 -6.07
C ALA A 23 -4.23 3.04 -6.23
N LEU A 24 -3.55 2.65 -5.15
CA LEU A 24 -2.68 1.48 -5.12
C LEU A 24 -3.46 0.18 -5.39
N THR A 25 -4.70 0.08 -4.91
CA THR A 25 -5.57 -1.07 -5.18
C THR A 25 -5.84 -1.23 -6.67
N ASP A 26 -6.09 -0.11 -7.37
CA ASP A 26 -6.36 -0.09 -8.82
C ASP A 26 -5.08 -0.39 -9.63
N LEU A 27 -3.92 0.11 -9.17
CA LEU A 27 -2.63 -0.22 -9.77
C LEU A 27 -2.31 -1.71 -9.65
N LEU A 28 -2.56 -2.31 -8.49
CA LEU A 28 -2.36 -3.75 -8.27
C LEU A 28 -3.28 -4.61 -9.16
N GLU A 29 -4.47 -4.12 -9.48
CA GLU A 29 -5.36 -4.77 -10.46
C GLU A 29 -4.81 -4.62 -11.88
N SER A 30 -4.33 -3.44 -12.24
CA SER A 30 -3.70 -3.18 -13.54
C SER A 30 -2.43 -4.03 -13.77
N VAL A 31 -1.67 -4.32 -12.71
CA VAL A 31 -0.54 -5.26 -12.74
C VAL A 31 -1.00 -6.65 -13.15
N ARG A 32 -2.10 -7.14 -12.57
CA ARG A 32 -2.66 -8.44 -12.89
C ARG A 32 -3.05 -8.52 -14.37
N ASP A 33 -3.73 -7.49 -14.87
CA ASP A 33 -4.15 -7.44 -16.27
C ASP A 33 -2.97 -7.38 -17.24
N SER A 34 -1.97 -6.55 -16.94
CA SER A 34 -0.75 -6.43 -17.76
C SER A 34 0.01 -7.76 -17.79
N CYS A 35 0.07 -8.45 -16.65
CA CYS A 35 0.67 -9.77 -16.51
C CYS A 35 -0.05 -10.83 -17.35
N LEU A 36 -1.39 -10.84 -17.35
CA LEU A 36 -2.17 -11.76 -18.18
C LEU A 36 -2.02 -11.48 -19.68
N LYS A 37 -1.80 -10.22 -20.06
CA LYS A 37 -1.59 -9.79 -21.44
C LYS A 37 -0.13 -9.89 -21.90
N MET A 38 0.78 -10.28 -21.00
CA MET A 38 2.24 -10.26 -21.23
C MET A 38 2.76 -8.88 -21.67
N ASP A 39 2.12 -7.80 -21.20
CA ASP A 39 2.48 -6.42 -21.51
C ASP A 39 3.54 -5.91 -20.53
N GLY A 40 4.81 -6.12 -20.89
CA GLY A 40 5.96 -5.75 -20.05
C GLY A 40 6.13 -4.25 -19.85
N GLU A 41 5.76 -3.42 -20.83
CA GLU A 41 5.88 -1.96 -20.74
C GLU A 41 4.86 -1.39 -19.76
N SER A 42 3.59 -1.80 -19.89
CA SER A 42 2.53 -1.42 -18.95
C SER A 42 2.83 -1.92 -17.54
N LEU A 43 3.40 -3.13 -17.41
CA LEU A 43 3.83 -3.68 -16.13
C LEU A 43 4.92 -2.82 -15.47
N SER A 44 5.95 -2.44 -16.22
CA SER A 44 7.03 -1.56 -15.71
C SER A 44 6.50 -0.20 -15.27
N CYS A 45 5.70 0.46 -16.11
CA CYS A 45 5.09 1.76 -15.80
C CYS A 45 4.20 1.70 -14.56
N THR A 46 3.43 0.62 -14.40
CA THR A 46 2.57 0.42 -13.24
C THR A 46 3.38 0.16 -11.97
N ASN A 47 4.49 -0.58 -12.09
CA ASN A 47 5.38 -0.85 -10.97
C ASN A 47 6.03 0.43 -10.40
N ASP A 48 6.45 1.35 -11.26
CA ASP A 48 7.01 2.64 -10.81
C ASP A 48 6.00 3.46 -10.00
N LYS A 49 4.72 3.46 -10.44
CA LYS A 49 3.62 4.12 -9.72
C LYS A 49 3.32 3.45 -8.38
N ILE A 50 3.43 2.13 -8.30
CA ILE A 50 3.28 1.36 -7.06
C ILE A 50 4.39 1.74 -6.07
N ILE A 51 5.65 1.77 -6.52
CA ILE A 51 6.80 2.16 -5.68
C ILE A 51 6.59 3.58 -5.13
N ALA A 52 6.22 4.52 -5.98
CA ALA A 52 5.95 5.90 -5.55
C ALA A 52 4.81 5.99 -4.51
N SER A 53 3.77 5.18 -4.67
CA SER A 53 2.63 5.11 -3.73
C SER A 53 3.07 4.55 -2.38
N ILE A 54 3.86 3.47 -2.37
CA ILE A 54 4.40 2.88 -1.13
C ILE A 54 5.29 3.88 -0.39
N ASP A 55 6.12 4.62 -1.10
CA ASP A 55 6.98 5.63 -0.50
C ASP A 55 6.19 6.80 0.08
N ALA A 56 5.08 7.20 -0.54
CA ALA A 56 4.17 8.19 0.01
C ALA A 56 3.55 7.71 1.34
N LEU A 57 3.05 6.48 1.38
CA LEU A 57 2.49 5.85 2.59
C LEU A 57 3.54 5.77 3.71
N ARG A 58 4.77 5.36 3.39
CA ARG A 58 5.89 5.31 4.34
C ARG A 58 6.22 6.68 4.91
N LYS A 59 6.34 7.71 4.05
CA LYS A 59 6.62 9.09 4.49
C LYS A 59 5.53 9.60 5.43
N ASN A 60 4.27 9.34 5.13
CA ASN A 60 3.15 9.76 5.96
C ASN A 60 3.08 8.98 7.28
N HIS A 61 3.37 7.67 7.28
CA HIS A 61 3.50 6.89 8.50
C HIS A 61 4.58 7.46 9.42
N LEU A 62 5.78 7.75 8.90
CA LEU A 62 6.85 8.37 9.68
C LEU A 62 6.46 9.75 10.25
N LYS A 63 5.71 10.55 9.48
CA LYS A 63 5.15 11.83 9.99
C LYS A 63 4.18 11.60 11.15
N ARG A 64 3.28 10.62 11.05
CA ARG A 64 2.36 10.26 12.15
C ARG A 64 3.13 9.83 13.38
N LEU A 65 4.15 8.99 13.24
CA LEU A 65 4.98 8.55 14.37
C LEU A 65 5.69 9.72 15.07
N LYS A 66 6.21 10.69 14.32
CA LYS A 66 6.79 11.92 14.90
C LYS A 66 5.77 12.70 15.73
N ILE A 67 4.54 12.83 15.23
CA ILE A 67 3.46 13.50 15.96
C ILE A 67 3.10 12.71 17.23
N VAL A 68 2.84 11.42 17.10
CA VAL A 68 2.52 10.51 18.23
C VAL A 68 3.59 10.59 19.33
N ASN A 69 4.86 10.62 18.95
CA ASN A 69 5.97 10.78 19.88
C ASN A 69 6.01 12.17 20.54
N ALA A 70 5.68 13.24 19.80
CA ALA A 70 5.57 14.58 20.37
C ALA A 70 4.44 14.70 21.42
N PHE A 71 3.45 13.80 21.36
CA PHE A 71 2.42 13.65 22.39
C PHE A 71 2.78 12.65 23.50
N GLY A 72 3.97 12.04 23.46
CA GLY A 72 4.47 11.13 24.51
C GLY A 72 4.06 9.66 24.36
N PHE A 73 3.57 9.23 23.19
CA PHE A 73 2.99 7.89 23.02
C PHE A 73 3.94 6.81 22.45
N SER A 74 5.26 7.03 22.40
CA SER A 74 6.27 6.03 21.97
C SER A 74 5.82 5.14 20.81
N GLN A 75 5.40 5.76 19.70
CA GLN A 75 4.93 5.14 18.46
C GLN A 75 3.62 4.34 18.55
N LYS A 76 2.90 4.40 19.67
CA LYS A 76 1.61 3.73 19.86
C LYS A 76 0.46 4.62 19.36
N ILE A 77 0.22 4.56 18.05
CA ILE A 77 -0.83 5.34 17.36
C ILE A 77 -2.22 5.07 17.98
N ASP A 78 -2.53 3.82 18.25
CA ASP A 78 -3.77 3.36 18.88
C ASP A 78 -3.98 4.01 20.25
N LYS A 79 -2.95 4.00 21.11
CA LYS A 79 -3.00 4.61 22.44
C LYS A 79 -3.09 6.12 22.36
N PHE A 80 -2.38 6.73 21.40
CA PHE A 80 -2.49 8.15 21.14
C PHE A 80 -3.91 8.54 20.78
N VAL A 81 -4.53 7.88 19.80
CA VAL A 81 -5.91 8.18 19.38
C VAL A 81 -6.91 7.92 20.51
N ALA A 82 -6.72 6.84 21.28
CA ALA A 82 -7.55 6.52 22.43
C ALA A 82 -7.53 7.62 23.51
N SER A 83 -6.42 8.36 23.64
CA SER A 83 -6.25 9.45 24.62
C SER A 83 -6.90 10.78 24.22
N LEU A 84 -7.36 10.91 22.96
CA LEU A 84 -7.94 12.15 22.46
C LEU A 84 -9.38 12.37 22.96
N PRO A 85 -9.86 13.62 22.96
CA PRO A 85 -11.26 13.91 23.29
C PRO A 85 -12.23 13.03 22.50
N PRO A 86 -13.35 12.57 23.10
CA PRO A 86 -14.20 11.52 22.52
C PRO A 86 -14.60 11.77 21.06
N LYS A 87 -15.01 12.99 20.72
CA LYS A 87 -15.39 13.38 19.36
C LYS A 87 -14.26 13.18 18.33
N ILE A 88 -13.03 13.52 18.71
CA ILE A 88 -11.84 13.40 17.85
C ILE A 88 -11.41 11.94 17.75
N ASN A 89 -11.42 11.22 18.87
CA ASN A 89 -11.13 9.80 18.93
C ASN A 89 -12.05 9.01 17.99
N THR A 90 -13.38 9.16 18.13
CA THR A 90 -14.35 8.43 17.30
C THR A 90 -14.10 8.67 15.80
N GLN A 91 -13.84 9.92 15.41
CA GLN A 91 -13.56 10.25 14.02
C GLN A 91 -12.27 9.60 13.52
N LEU A 92 -11.15 9.79 14.23
CA LEU A 92 -9.85 9.28 13.81
C LEU A 92 -9.79 7.75 13.82
N SER A 93 -10.44 7.10 14.79
CA SER A 93 -10.55 5.65 14.85
C SER A 93 -11.27 5.10 13.62
N ALA A 94 -12.40 5.70 13.22
CA ALA A 94 -13.13 5.29 12.03
C ALA A 94 -12.31 5.50 10.74
N GLU A 95 -11.55 6.58 10.62
CA GLU A 95 -10.69 6.83 9.46
C GLU A 95 -9.48 5.89 9.40
N LEU A 96 -8.87 5.58 10.55
CA LEU A 96 -7.80 4.59 10.64
C LEU A 96 -8.31 3.20 10.28
N GLU A 97 -9.51 2.83 10.73
CA GLU A 97 -10.12 1.55 10.38
C GLU A 97 -10.34 1.43 8.87
N LYS A 98 -10.86 2.49 8.22
CA LYS A 98 -10.99 2.55 6.76
C LYS A 98 -9.63 2.37 6.07
N LEU A 99 -8.59 3.07 6.55
CA LEU A 99 -7.23 2.94 6.03
C LEU A 99 -6.69 1.51 6.19
N PHE A 100 -6.85 0.89 7.36
CA PHE A 100 -6.40 -0.48 7.58
C PHE A 100 -7.11 -1.48 6.67
N ASN A 101 -8.41 -1.32 6.47
CA ASN A 101 -9.19 -2.19 5.60
C ASN A 101 -8.71 -2.12 4.14
N ILE A 102 -8.45 -0.92 3.61
CA ILE A 102 -7.93 -0.80 2.24
C ILE A 102 -6.49 -1.28 2.10
N LEU A 103 -5.64 -1.08 3.12
CA LEU A 103 -4.26 -1.60 3.11
C LEU A 103 -4.22 -3.13 3.13
N ARG A 104 -5.10 -3.79 3.91
CA ARG A 104 -5.26 -5.26 3.84
C ARG A 104 -5.68 -5.73 2.46
N LYS A 105 -6.56 -4.98 1.78
CA LYS A 105 -6.96 -5.29 0.41
C LYS A 105 -5.78 -5.15 -0.57
N CYS A 106 -4.93 -4.15 -0.40
CA CYS A 106 -3.69 -3.99 -1.17
C CYS A 106 -2.76 -5.19 -0.94
N GLU A 107 -2.54 -5.58 0.32
CA GLU A 107 -1.71 -6.74 0.68
C GLU A 107 -2.23 -8.03 0.02
N GLN A 108 -3.54 -8.30 0.12
CA GLN A 108 -4.16 -9.46 -0.51
C GLN A 108 -3.97 -9.46 -2.04
N LYS A 109 -4.23 -8.32 -2.71
CA LYS A 109 -4.03 -8.21 -4.16
C LYS A 109 -2.55 -8.42 -4.54
N ASN A 110 -1.63 -7.83 -3.78
CA ASN A 110 -0.20 -7.99 -4.02
C ASN A 110 0.25 -9.45 -3.87
N ASN A 111 -0.25 -10.16 -2.85
CA ASN A 111 0.04 -11.58 -2.66
C ASN A 111 -0.49 -12.44 -3.82
N ASN A 112 -1.71 -12.15 -4.28
CA ASN A 112 -2.30 -12.82 -5.44
C ASN A 112 -1.49 -12.58 -6.72
N ASN A 113 -0.99 -11.36 -6.92
CA ASN A 113 -0.10 -11.05 -8.04
C ASN A 113 1.22 -11.80 -7.93
N GLY A 114 1.81 -11.88 -6.73
CA GLY A 114 3.03 -12.66 -6.48
C GLY A 114 2.87 -14.15 -6.83
N GLN A 115 1.74 -14.76 -6.48
CA GLN A 115 1.42 -16.14 -6.86
C GLN A 115 1.27 -16.31 -8.38
N LEU A 116 0.60 -15.36 -9.04
CA LEU A 116 0.46 -15.35 -10.50
C LEU A 116 1.83 -15.29 -11.19
N PHE A 117 2.72 -14.41 -10.74
CA PHE A 117 4.07 -14.28 -11.28
C PHE A 117 4.90 -15.55 -11.11
N ALA A 118 4.83 -16.18 -9.92
CA ALA A 118 5.52 -17.43 -9.66
C ALA A 118 5.05 -18.53 -10.62
N GLY A 119 3.73 -18.66 -10.83
CA GLY A 119 3.16 -19.62 -11.77
C GLY A 119 3.58 -19.37 -13.23
N GLN A 120 3.58 -18.10 -13.67
CA GLN A 120 4.06 -17.77 -15.02
C GLN A 120 5.55 -18.07 -15.19
N HIS A 121 6.37 -17.76 -14.19
CA HIS A 121 7.80 -18.05 -14.23
C HIS A 121 8.06 -19.56 -14.32
N GLU A 122 7.29 -20.37 -13.60
CA GLU A 122 7.36 -21.83 -13.67
C GLU A 122 6.99 -22.33 -15.09
N LEU A 123 5.90 -21.85 -15.67
CA LEU A 123 5.49 -22.22 -17.04
C LEU A 123 6.56 -21.86 -18.08
N ILE A 124 7.10 -20.64 -18.03
CA ILE A 124 8.19 -20.21 -18.92
C ILE A 124 9.44 -21.09 -18.73
N SER A 125 9.78 -21.43 -17.48
CA SER A 125 10.91 -22.32 -17.16
C SER A 125 10.71 -23.73 -17.69
N GLN A 126 9.48 -24.26 -17.66
CA GLN A 126 9.17 -25.58 -18.23
C GLN A 126 9.27 -25.55 -19.76
N LEU A 127 8.73 -24.51 -20.41
CA LEU A 127 8.82 -24.33 -21.86
C LEU A 127 10.26 -24.15 -22.35
N SER A 128 11.09 -23.39 -21.63
CA SER A 128 12.49 -23.17 -22.01
C SER A 128 13.36 -24.42 -21.86
N LYS A 129 13.00 -25.34 -20.94
CA LYS A 129 13.63 -26.66 -20.80
C LYS A 129 13.20 -27.64 -21.89
N GLN A 130 12.01 -27.46 -22.46
CA GLN A 130 11.55 -28.18 -23.64
C GLN A 130 12.10 -27.52 -24.91
N SER A 131 13.42 -27.48 -25.04
CA SER A 131 14.06 -27.00 -26.27
C SER A 131 13.51 -27.78 -27.46
N ILE A 132 12.93 -27.08 -28.43
CA ILE A 132 12.53 -27.64 -29.72
C ILE A 132 13.80 -28.08 -30.43
N ASN A 133 14.17 -29.34 -30.23
CA ASN A 133 15.35 -29.96 -30.82
C ASN A 133 14.98 -30.47 -32.23
N ILE A 134 14.56 -29.56 -33.11
CA ILE A 134 14.36 -29.88 -34.52
C ILE A 134 15.73 -29.78 -35.19
N LYS A 135 16.36 -30.94 -35.38
CA LYS A 135 17.47 -31.07 -36.32
C LYS A 135 16.88 -30.97 -37.73
N ILE A 136 17.23 -29.92 -38.47
CA ILE A 136 17.08 -29.85 -39.93
C ILE A 136 18.35 -30.44 -40.55
#